data_AF-A0A0Q9QDV9-F1
#
_entry.id   AF-A0A0Q9QDV9-F1
#
_cell.length_a   1.000
_cell.length_b   1.000
_cell.length_c   1.000
_cell.angle_alpha   90.00
_cell.angle_beta   90.00
_cell.angle_gamma   90.00
#
_symmetry.space_group_name_H-M   'P 1'
#
loop_
_entity.id
_entity.type
_entity.pdbx_description
1 polymer ?
#
loop_
_entity_poly.entity_id
_entity_poly.type
_entity_poly.pdbx_seq_one_letter_code
_entity_poly.pdbx_strand_id
1 'polypeptide(L)'
;MEELLNVVSEGIKKINTNIARNKKYFDYPFTSNCDHYYKLMLLHSQSQCWDQFLQLLVSFNEKRNVEFHKRSNDFERMMKNEKAGIPGFVTQATLTQIIDYMRTLEWKIDELVGVKIQNKEV
;
A
#
# COMPACT_ATOMS: atom_id res chain seq x y z
N MET A 1 -5.63 1.23 -5.40
CA MET A 1 -4.68 0.20 -4.92
C MET A 1 -5.26 -1.20 -5.08
N GLU A 2 -6.51 -1.44 -4.70
CA GLU A 2 -7.17 -2.74 -4.89
C GLU A 2 -7.22 -3.17 -6.37
N GLU A 3 -7.58 -2.26 -7.28
CA GLU A 3 -7.53 -2.51 -8.74
C GLU A 3 -6.13 -2.94 -9.23
N LEU A 4 -5.07 -2.26 -8.77
CA LEU A 4 -3.69 -2.60 -9.12
C LEU A 4 -3.29 -3.99 -8.60
N LEU A 5 -3.68 -4.31 -7.36
CA LEU A 5 -3.43 -5.63 -6.78
C LEU A 5 -4.15 -6.73 -7.58
N ASN A 6 -5.39 -6.49 -7.99
CA ASN A 6 -6.16 -7.42 -8.81
C ASN A 6 -5.47 -7.67 -10.16
N VAL A 7 -5.09 -6.61 -10.88
CA VAL A 7 -4.38 -6.71 -12.18
C VAL A 7 -3.08 -7.52 -12.05
N VAL A 8 -2.28 -7.24 -11.03
CA VAL A 8 -1.02 -7.98 -10.78
C VAL A 8 -1.31 -9.45 -10.46
N SER A 9 -2.32 -9.72 -9.64
CA SER A 9 -2.71 -11.09 -9.27
C SER A 9 -3.18 -11.91 -10.48
N GLU A 10 -3.92 -11.29 -11.41
CA GLU A 10 -4.34 -11.93 -12.66
C GLU A 10 -3.15 -12.21 -13.58
N GLY A 11 -2.18 -11.30 -13.64
CA GLY A 11 -0.91 -11.49 -14.36
C GLY A 11 -0.17 -12.72 -13.85
N ILE A 12 -0.01 -12.84 -12.53
CA ILE A 12 0.62 -14.00 -11.88
C ILE A 12 -0.14 -15.30 -12.20
N LYS A 13 -1.49 -15.29 -12.13
CA LYS A 13 -2.32 -16.45 -12.51
C LYS A 13 -2.08 -16.89 -13.95
N LYS A 14 -1.97 -15.95 -14.89
CA LYS A 14 -1.68 -16.25 -16.31
C LYS A 14 -0.30 -16.89 -16.47
N ILE A 15 0.73 -16.37 -15.79
CA ILE A 15 2.09 -16.94 -15.80
C ILE A 15 2.08 -18.36 -15.23
N ASN A 16 1.45 -18.56 -14.06
CA ASN A 16 1.34 -19.88 -13.43
C ASN A 16 0.60 -20.90 -14.30
N THR A 17 -0.46 -20.47 -14.98
CA THR A 17 -1.19 -21.31 -15.93
C THR A 17 -0.29 -21.70 -17.11
N ASN A 18 0.52 -20.77 -17.61
CA ASN A 18 1.49 -21.05 -18.67
C ASN A 18 2.60 -22.02 -18.20
N ILE A 19 3.12 -21.87 -16.98
CA ILE A 19 4.07 -22.81 -16.39
C ILE A 19 3.45 -24.21 -16.33
N ALA A 20 2.23 -24.34 -15.79
CA ALA A 20 1.54 -25.61 -15.69
C ALA A 20 1.31 -26.28 -17.05
N ARG A 21 0.97 -25.50 -18.08
CA ARG A 21 0.88 -25.98 -19.46
C ARG A 21 2.22 -26.47 -19.98
N ASN A 22 3.29 -25.68 -19.86
CA ASN A 22 4.62 -26.07 -20.34
C ASN A 22 5.13 -27.32 -19.60
N LYS A 23 4.88 -27.46 -18.29
CA LYS A 23 5.21 -28.68 -17.53
C LYS A 23 4.54 -29.94 -18.10
N LYS A 24 3.27 -29.85 -18.51
CA LYS A 24 2.56 -30.99 -19.14
C LYS A 24 3.11 -31.35 -20.51
N TYR A 25 3.75 -30.42 -21.21
CA TYR A 25 4.36 -30.71 -22.51
C TYR A 25 5.65 -31.51 -22.38
N PHE A 26 6.31 -31.53 -21.21
CA PHE A 26 7.53 -32.31 -20.96
C PHE A 26 7.37 -33.82 -21.20
N ASP A 27 6.17 -34.36 -20.96
CA ASP A 27 5.88 -35.79 -21.14
C ASP A 27 5.83 -36.22 -22.62
N TYR A 28 5.90 -35.27 -23.57
CA TYR A 28 5.87 -35.57 -24.99
C TYR A 28 7.27 -35.80 -25.56
N PRO A 29 7.48 -36.83 -26.38
CA PRO A 29 8.81 -37.20 -26.89
C PRO A 29 9.48 -36.14 -27.79
N PHE A 30 8.76 -35.11 -28.25
CA PHE A 30 9.32 -34.01 -29.03
C PHE A 30 9.87 -32.85 -28.18
N THR A 31 9.71 -32.87 -26.85
CA THR A 31 10.11 -31.77 -25.96
C THR A 31 11.44 -31.98 -25.23
N SER A 32 12.23 -32.98 -25.60
CA SER A 32 13.60 -33.19 -25.10
C SER A 32 14.60 -32.10 -25.53
N ASN A 33 14.10 -30.94 -25.97
CA ASN A 33 14.89 -29.81 -26.40
C ASN A 33 15.28 -28.96 -25.18
N CYS A 34 16.57 -28.68 -25.03
CA CYS A 34 17.11 -27.76 -24.03
C CYS A 34 16.36 -26.42 -23.98
N ASP A 35 15.84 -25.94 -25.11
CA ASP A 35 15.04 -24.72 -25.21
C ASP A 35 13.79 -24.74 -24.33
N HIS A 36 13.15 -25.91 -24.18
CA HIS A 36 11.97 -26.07 -23.33
C HIS A 36 12.30 -25.85 -21.85
N TYR A 37 13.44 -26.40 -21.42
CA TYR A 37 13.93 -26.24 -20.05
C TYR A 37 14.26 -24.77 -19.76
N TYR A 38 14.99 -24.09 -20.65
CA TYR A 38 15.29 -22.66 -20.50
C TYR A 38 14.03 -21.81 -20.46
N LYS A 39 13.05 -22.09 -21.33
CA LYS A 39 11.75 -21.41 -21.31
C LYS A 39 11.03 -21.60 -19.97
N LEU A 40 11.03 -22.80 -19.43
CA LEU A 40 10.38 -23.09 -18.14
C LEU A 40 11.07 -22.37 -16.99
N MET A 41 12.41 -22.34 -17.00
CA MET A 41 13.23 -21.61 -16.04
C MET A 41 12.95 -20.10 -16.09
N LEU A 42 12.87 -19.51 -17.29
CA LEU A 42 12.54 -18.09 -17.47
C LEU A 42 11.13 -17.76 -16.95
N LEU A 43 10.14 -18.60 -17.26
CA LEU A 43 8.78 -18.41 -16.76
C LEU A 43 8.72 -18.49 -15.22
N HIS A 44 9.47 -19.42 -14.62
CA HIS A 44 9.56 -19.54 -13.16
C HIS A 44 10.22 -18.30 -12.52
N SER A 45 11.33 -17.84 -13.09
CA SER A 45 12.02 -16.61 -12.63
C SER A 45 11.10 -15.39 -12.72
N GLN A 46 10.38 -15.26 -13.85
CA GLN A 46 9.42 -14.18 -14.04
C GLN A 46 8.27 -14.25 -13.02
N SER A 47 7.72 -15.45 -12.75
CA SER A 47 6.68 -15.63 -11.72
C SER A 47 7.17 -15.17 -10.35
N GLN A 48 8.37 -15.59 -9.95
CA GLN A 48 8.94 -15.23 -8.65
C GLN A 48 9.13 -13.72 -8.49
N CYS A 49 9.57 -13.03 -9.55
CA CYS A 49 9.70 -11.57 -9.56
C CYS A 49 8.35 -10.89 -9.35
N TRP A 50 7.29 -11.35 -10.03
CA TRP A 50 5.95 -10.81 -9.87
C TRP A 50 5.36 -11.09 -8.48
N ASP A 51 5.62 -12.28 -7.91
CA ASP A 51 5.19 -12.61 -6.55
C ASP A 51 5.85 -11.69 -5.52
N GLN A 52 7.16 -11.42 -5.66
CA GLN A 52 7.88 -10.46 -4.81
C GLN A 52 7.32 -9.04 -4.96
N PHE A 53 7.02 -8.63 -6.19
CA PHE A 53 6.43 -7.32 -6.46
C PHE A 53 5.03 -7.20 -5.83
N LEU A 54 4.21 -8.26 -5.90
CA LEU A 54 2.90 -8.28 -5.27
C LEU A 54 3.02 -8.14 -3.74
N GLN A 55 3.94 -8.86 -3.10
CA GLN A 55 4.20 -8.73 -1.66
C GLN A 55 4.60 -7.30 -1.27
N LEU A 56 5.45 -6.67 -2.08
CA LEU A 56 5.85 -5.29 -1.88
C LEU A 56 4.65 -4.33 -1.98
N LEU A 57 3.79 -4.49 -2.99
CA LEU A 57 2.56 -3.70 -3.13
C LEU A 57 1.59 -3.88 -1.95
N VAL A 58 1.43 -5.11 -1.45
CA VAL A 58 0.62 -5.39 -0.26
C VAL A 58 1.19 -4.67 0.96
N SER A 59 2.51 -4.75 1.18
CA SER A 59 3.16 -4.06 2.29
C SER A 59 2.98 -2.53 2.23
N PHE A 60 2.96 -1.95 1.03
CA PHE A 60 2.68 -0.52 0.85
C PHE A 60 1.22 -0.18 1.11
N ASN A 61 0.30 -1.06 0.73
CA ASN A 61 -1.12 -0.87 1.01
C ASN A 61 -1.40 -0.91 2.52
N GLU A 62 -0.83 -1.87 3.24
CA GLU A 62 -0.96 -2.01 4.69
C GLU A 62 -0.36 -0.82 5.44
N LYS A 63 0.87 -0.40 5.10
CA LYS A 63 1.51 0.78 5.70
C LYS A 63 0.74 2.09 5.48
N ARG A 64 -0.06 2.18 4.41
CA ARG A 64 -0.88 3.37 4.09
C ARG A 64 -2.30 3.28 4.63
N ASN A 65 -2.74 2.12 5.10
CA ASN A 65 -4.02 1.90 5.76
C ASN A 65 -3.85 1.89 7.30
N VAL A 66 -3.10 2.85 7.83
CA VAL A 66 -3.07 3.07 9.29
C VAL A 66 -4.33 3.85 9.65
N GLU A 67 -5.09 3.38 10.65
CA GLU A 67 -6.22 4.12 11.19
C GLU A 67 -5.74 5.49 11.68
N PHE A 68 -6.34 6.54 11.11
CA PHE A 68 -6.05 7.90 11.52
C PHE A 68 -6.96 8.26 12.69
N HIS A 69 -6.36 8.66 13.80
CA HIS A 69 -7.08 9.25 14.93
C HIS A 69 -6.76 10.74 14.99
N LYS A 70 -7.78 11.57 15.20
CA LYS A 70 -7.60 13.01 15.41
C LYS A 70 -6.79 13.24 16.68
N ARG A 71 -5.71 14.02 16.58
CA ARG A 71 -4.80 14.33 17.70
C ARG A 71 -4.76 15.83 18.01
N SER A 72 -5.50 16.66 17.28
CA SER A 72 -5.57 18.10 17.50
C SER A 72 -5.96 18.47 18.94
N ASN A 73 -6.92 17.76 19.54
CA ASN A 73 -7.33 17.98 20.93
C ASN A 73 -6.23 17.62 21.95
N ASP A 74 -5.50 16.53 21.72
CA ASP A 74 -4.39 16.11 22.58
C ASP A 74 -3.24 17.11 22.50
N PHE A 75 -2.93 17.58 21.29
CA PHE A 75 -1.93 18.62 21.05
C PHE A 75 -2.30 19.95 21.70
N GLU A 76 -3.56 20.37 21.61
CA GLU A 76 -4.05 21.57 22.29
C GLU A 76 -3.89 21.46 23.81
N ARG A 77 -4.15 20.28 24.39
CA ARG A 77 -3.93 20.02 25.82
C ARG A 77 -2.45 20.06 26.19
N MET A 78 -1.58 19.44 25.40
CA MET A 78 -0.12 19.47 25.62
C MET A 78 0.41 20.90 25.57
N MET A 79 0.03 21.69 24.55
CA MET A 79 0.45 23.08 24.42
C MET A 79 -0.01 23.95 25.60
N LYS A 80 -1.24 23.74 26.10
CA LYS A 80 -1.73 24.44 27.30
C LYS A 80 -0.89 24.13 28.55
N ASN A 81 -0.52 22.86 28.72
CA ASN A 81 0.29 22.42 29.87
C ASN A 81 1.72 22.94 29.80
N GLU A 82 2.36 22.91 28.63
CA GLU A 82 3.72 23.42 28.44
C GLU A 82 3.80 24.94 28.67
N LYS A 83 2.78 25.69 28.25
CA LYS A 83 2.69 27.14 28.47
C LYS A 83 2.54 27.50 29.96
N ALA A 84 1.94 26.63 30.77
CA ALA A 84 1.81 26.84 32.20
C ALA A 84 3.15 26.62 32.95
N GLY A 85 4.07 25.84 32.37
CA GLY A 85 5.33 25.46 33.01
C GLY A 85 6.49 26.43 32.78
N ILE A 86 6.56 27.10 31.62
CA ILE A 86 7.72 27.95 31.24
C ILE A 86 7.24 29.13 30.36
N PRO A 87 7.66 30.38 30.63
CA PRO A 87 7.40 31.49 29.72
C PRO A 87 8.28 31.33 28.47
N GLY A 88 7.71 30.79 27.40
CA GLY A 88 8.38 30.58 26.11
C GLY A 88 8.18 31.75 25.12
N PHE A 89 9.02 31.75 24.07
CA PHE A 89 9.06 32.75 22.98
C PHE A 89 7.92 32.61 21.95
N VAL A 90 7.11 31.55 22.04
CA VAL A 90 6.06 31.25 21.06
C VAL A 90 4.82 32.08 21.38
N THR A 91 4.44 32.95 20.43
CA THR A 91 3.25 33.80 20.60
C THR A 91 1.97 32.97 20.55
N GLN A 92 0.93 33.42 21.28
CA GLN A 92 -0.38 32.78 21.25
C GLN A 92 -0.93 32.64 19.82
N ALA A 93 -0.66 33.63 18.96
CA ALA A 93 -1.08 33.62 17.57
C ALA A 93 -0.47 32.45 16.78
N THR A 94 0.82 32.15 16.98
CA THR A 94 1.49 31.03 16.32
C THR A 94 0.90 29.68 16.77
N LEU A 95 0.58 29.53 18.05
CA LEU A 95 -0.03 28.29 18.56
C LEU A 95 -1.42 28.04 17.97
N THR A 96 -2.24 29.09 17.87
CA THR A 96 -3.56 28.98 17.24
C THR A 96 -3.45 28.57 15.78
N GLN A 97 -2.52 29.18 15.02
CA GLN A 97 -2.28 28.83 13.62
C GLN A 97 -1.85 27.37 13.44
N ILE A 98 -1.02 26.85 14.34
CA ILE A 98 -0.58 25.44 14.33
C ILE A 98 -1.79 24.51 14.54
N ILE A 99 -2.68 24.82 15.49
CA ILE A 99 -3.88 24.02 15.76
C ILE A 99 -4.84 24.07 14.57
N ASP A 100 -5.07 25.25 14.00
CA ASP A 100 -5.97 25.41 12.86
C ASP A 100 -5.44 24.67 11.62
N TYR A 101 -4.13 24.72 11.38
CA TYR A 101 -3.50 23.94 10.32
C TYR A 101 -3.67 22.44 10.56
N MET A 102 -3.46 21.95 11.79
CA MET A 102 -3.70 20.55 12.13
C MET A 102 -5.16 20.14 11.89
N ARG A 103 -6.14 20.95 12.31
CA ARG A 103 -7.57 20.68 12.05
C ARG A 103 -7.89 20.65 10.56
N THR A 104 -7.26 21.51 9.77
CA THR A 104 -7.42 21.53 8.31
C THR A 104 -6.89 20.24 7.69
N LEU A 105 -5.73 19.75 8.15
CA LEU A 105 -5.17 18.47 7.71
C LEU A 105 -6.04 17.28 8.11
N GLU A 106 -6.52 17.26 9.36
CA GLU A 106 -7.44 16.23 9.86
C GLU A 106 -8.73 16.18 9.03
N TRP A 107 -9.30 17.34 8.73
CA TRP A 107 -10.51 17.44 7.90
C TRP A 107 -10.28 16.93 6.48
N LYS A 108 -9.15 17.29 5.84
CA LYS A 108 -8.79 16.75 4.52
C LYS A 108 -8.61 15.23 4.55
N ILE A 109 -8.08 14.67 5.64
CA ILE A 109 -7.96 13.22 5.81
C ILE A 109 -9.34 12.59 5.93
N ASP A 110 -10.26 13.18 6.71
CA ASP A 110 -11.65 12.71 6.83
C ASP A 110 -12.37 12.67 5.46
N GLU A 111 -12.22 13.71 4.64
CA GLU A 111 -12.79 13.73 3.28
C GLU A 111 -12.23 12.59 2.42
N LEU A 112 -10.92 12.35 2.46
CA LEU A 112 -10.27 11.27 1.72
C LEU A 112 -10.67 9.87 2.21
N VAL A 113 -10.91 9.72 3.52
CA VAL A 113 -11.42 8.46 4.11
C VAL A 113 -12.89 8.26 3.74
N GLY A 114 -13.71 9.30 3.79
CA GLY A 114 -15.12 9.25 3.37
C GLY A 114 -15.29 8.81 1.91
N VAL A 115 -14.42 9.30 1.01
CA VAL A 115 -14.38 8.88 -0.40
C VAL A 115 -13.96 7.40 -0.56
N LYS A 116 -13.08 6.88 0.31
CA LYS A 116 -12.70 5.45 0.29
C LYS A 116 -13.83 4.52 0.74
N ILE A 117 -14.69 4.95 1.65
CA ILE A 117 -15.81 4.14 2.15
C ILE A 117 -16.93 4.05 1.10
N GLN A 118 -17.24 5.16 0.43
CA GLN A 118 -18.27 5.19 -0.62
C GLN A 118 -17.92 4.31 -1.84
N ASN A 119 -16.63 4.18 -2.17
CA ASN A 119 -16.17 3.34 -3.29
C ASN A 119 -16.12 1.83 -2.96
N LYS A 120 -16.36 1.41 -1.70
CA LYS A 120 -16.44 -0.01 -1.31
C LYS A 120 -17.86 -0.58 -1.33
N GLU A 121 -18.89 0.27 -1.47
CA GLU A 121 -20.30 -0.13 -1.47
C GLU A 121 -20.88 -0.31 -2.89
N VAL A 122 -20.04 -0.35 -3.93
CA VAL A 122 -20.45 -0.55 -5.34
C VAL A 122 -19.82 -1.79 -5.92
#